data_AF-A0A8I1WS54-F1
#
_entry.id   AF-A0A8I1WS54-F1
#
_cell.length_a   1.000
_cell.length_b   1.000
_cell.length_c   1.000
_cell.angle_alpha   90.00
_cell.angle_beta   90.00
_cell.angle_gamma   90.00
#
_symmetry.space_group_name_H-M   'P 1'
#
loop_
_entity.id
_entity.type
_entity.pdbx_description
1 polymer ?
#
loop_
_entity_poly.entity_id
_entity_poly.type
_entity_poly.pdbx_seq_one_letter_code
_entity_poly.pdbx_strand_id
1 'polypeptide(L)'
;MRKKTEEFSDLQGDPKIGRKLRNARERLGMSGDSTASAAGLSSAQTLYGYEKDRREPDFSALIRLCNTLGETPNSLFSFPDFNRDLMTEVMVAVEEFMLVNSRKIDPKIKAQLCFAVYDALAAEPDKLRDDKGRLDLSELMGLMRLAL
;
A
#
# COMPACT_ATOMS: atom_id res chain seq x y z
N MET A 1 -4.48 35.34 -2.73
CA MET A 1 -4.43 34.13 -1.87
C MET A 1 -5.19 33.01 -2.58
N ARG A 2 -4.47 32.08 -3.22
CA ARG A 2 -5.08 30.85 -3.75
C ARG A 2 -5.16 29.87 -2.58
N LYS A 3 -6.37 29.40 -2.27
CA LYS A 3 -6.57 28.29 -1.32
C LYS A 3 -5.83 27.07 -1.87
N LYS A 4 -4.92 26.54 -1.06
CA LYS A 4 -4.20 25.31 -1.35
C LYS A 4 -5.22 24.17 -1.18
N THR A 5 -5.57 23.54 -2.28
CA THR A 5 -6.35 22.29 -2.30
C THR A 5 -5.40 21.19 -1.81
N GLU A 6 -5.43 20.91 -0.53
CA GLU A 6 -4.81 19.79 0.19
C GLU A 6 -5.99 19.11 0.91
N GLU A 7 -6.23 17.80 0.92
CA GLU A 7 -5.50 16.59 0.58
C GLU A 7 -6.59 15.55 0.24
N PHE A 8 -6.60 14.99 -0.97
CA PHE A 8 -7.43 13.83 -1.34
C PHE A 8 -6.60 12.80 -2.14
N SER A 9 -5.28 12.80 -1.92
CA SER A 9 -4.33 12.04 -2.75
C SER A 9 -3.70 10.83 -2.04
N ASP A 10 -4.01 10.58 -0.77
CA ASP A 10 -3.23 9.62 0.04
C ASP A 10 -3.63 8.15 -0.17
N LEU A 11 -4.55 7.88 -1.10
CA LEU A 11 -4.97 6.53 -1.49
C LEU A 11 -4.30 6.02 -2.79
N GLN A 12 -3.40 6.81 -3.40
CA GLN A 12 -2.54 6.34 -4.48
C GLN A 12 -1.12 6.15 -3.92
N GLY A 13 -0.58 4.93 -4.03
CA GLY A 13 0.78 4.63 -3.57
C GLY A 13 1.79 5.63 -4.13
N ASP A 14 2.81 5.98 -3.34
CA ASP A 14 3.83 6.93 -3.75
C ASP A 14 4.69 6.30 -4.87
N PRO A 15 4.61 6.80 -6.13
CA PRO A 15 5.41 6.28 -7.23
C PRO A 15 6.91 6.58 -7.07
N LYS A 16 7.31 7.34 -6.03
CA LYS A 16 8.71 7.69 -5.76
C LYS A 16 9.48 6.50 -5.19
N ILE A 17 10.04 5.72 -6.10
CA ILE A 17 10.86 4.56 -5.80
C ILE A 17 12.34 4.90 -5.53
N GLY A 18 12.77 6.14 -5.78
CA GLY A 18 14.19 6.52 -5.88
C GLY A 18 15.01 6.20 -4.63
N ARG A 19 14.48 6.51 -3.44
CA ARG A 19 15.15 6.18 -2.18
C ARG A 19 15.30 4.68 -1.97
N LYS A 20 14.24 3.91 -2.24
CA LYS A 20 14.24 2.44 -2.09
C LYS A 20 15.22 1.79 -3.07
N LEU A 21 15.26 2.28 -4.31
CA LEU A 21 16.20 1.86 -5.34
C LEU A 21 17.66 2.08 -4.90
N ARG A 22 17.96 3.27 -4.37
CA ARG A 22 19.28 3.59 -3.84
C ARG A 22 19.68 2.70 -2.67
N ASN A 23 18.76 2.48 -1.74
CA ASN A 23 19.01 1.62 -0.57
C ASN A 23 19.29 0.17 -1.00
N ALA A 24 18.54 -0.37 -1.97
CA ALA A 24 18.77 -1.71 -2.50
C ALA A 24 20.16 -1.84 -3.14
N ARG A 25 20.59 -0.83 -3.90
CA ARG A 25 21.94 -0.78 -4.47
C ARG A 25 23.03 -0.75 -3.39
N GLU A 26 22.90 0.16 -2.42
CA GLU A 26 23.87 0.32 -1.34
C GLU A 26 23.95 -0.94 -0.46
N ARG A 27 22.82 -1.64 -0.23
CA ARG A 27 22.75 -2.93 0.47
C ARG A 27 23.56 -4.02 -0.21
N LEU A 28 23.68 -3.98 -1.54
CA LEU A 28 24.51 -4.90 -2.32
C LEU A 28 25.96 -4.43 -2.50
N GLY A 29 26.32 -3.25 -1.97
CA GLY A 29 27.66 -2.67 -2.13
C GLY A 29 27.99 -2.27 -3.58
N MET A 30 26.97 -2.11 -4.44
CA MET A 30 27.18 -1.80 -5.85
C MET A 30 27.37 -0.29 -6.08
N SER A 31 28.31 0.07 -6.97
CA SER A 31 28.46 1.45 -7.43
C SER A 31 27.35 1.80 -8.43
N GLY A 32 27.14 3.10 -8.65
CA GLY A 32 26.18 3.56 -9.66
C GLY A 32 26.51 3.03 -11.06
N ASP A 33 27.80 3.04 -11.43
CA ASP A 33 28.28 2.52 -12.71
C ASP A 33 28.11 1.01 -12.85
N SER A 34 28.47 0.23 -11.82
CA SER A 34 28.31 -1.22 -11.87
C SER A 34 26.84 -1.64 -11.96
N THR A 35 25.97 -0.94 -11.23
CA THR A 35 24.52 -1.18 -11.25
C THR A 35 23.91 -0.80 -12.59
N ALA A 36 24.25 0.38 -13.12
CA ALA A 36 23.75 0.82 -14.41
C ALA A 36 24.19 -0.12 -15.54
N SER A 37 25.44 -0.58 -15.53
CA SER A 37 25.94 -1.56 -16.49
C SER A 37 25.22 -2.90 -16.35
N ALA A 38 25.07 -3.42 -15.13
CA ALA A 38 24.40 -4.71 -14.89
C ALA A 38 22.91 -4.69 -15.24
N ALA A 39 22.22 -3.56 -15.05
CA ALA A 39 20.82 -3.37 -15.41
C ALA A 39 20.62 -2.95 -16.88
N GLY A 40 21.69 -2.83 -17.68
CA GLY A 40 21.59 -2.41 -19.08
C GLY A 40 21.00 -1.00 -19.24
N LEU A 41 21.39 -0.07 -18.38
CA LEU A 41 21.07 1.36 -18.50
C LEU A 41 22.14 2.09 -19.32
N SER A 42 21.76 3.22 -19.90
CA SER A 42 22.67 4.01 -20.74
C SER A 42 23.83 4.67 -19.98
N SER A 43 23.66 4.94 -18.68
CA SER A 43 24.70 5.55 -17.83
C SER A 43 24.33 5.48 -16.34
N ALA A 44 25.32 5.65 -15.46
CA ALA A 44 25.08 5.91 -14.03
C ALA A 44 24.27 7.18 -13.78
N GLN A 45 24.38 8.18 -14.66
CA GLN A 45 23.59 9.41 -14.56
C GLN A 45 22.08 9.15 -14.73
N THR A 46 21.72 8.21 -15.60
CA THR A 46 20.32 7.75 -15.76
C THR A 46 19.82 7.14 -14.45
N LEU A 47 20.62 6.26 -13.82
CA LEU A 47 20.31 5.67 -12.52
C LEU A 47 20.17 6.73 -11.42
N TYR A 48 21.09 7.70 -11.33
CA TYR A 48 20.99 8.80 -10.35
C TYR A 48 19.76 9.68 -10.57
N GLY A 49 19.28 9.80 -11.81
CA GLY A 49 18.01 10.44 -12.12
C GLY A 49 16.84 9.70 -11.47
N TYR A 50 16.83 8.37 -11.54
CA TYR A 50 15.84 7.51 -10.90
C TYR A 50 15.95 7.55 -9.37
N GLU A 51 17.15 7.40 -8.81
CA GLU A 51 17.38 7.40 -7.35
C GLU A 51 17.01 8.71 -6.64
N LYS A 52 16.96 9.81 -7.39
CA LYS A 52 16.58 11.14 -6.88
C LYS A 52 15.15 11.54 -7.27
N ASP A 53 14.38 10.61 -7.83
CA ASP A 53 13.02 10.85 -8.35
C ASP A 53 12.95 12.04 -9.33
N ARG A 54 14.05 12.31 -10.06
CA ARG A 54 14.13 13.36 -11.10
C ARG A 54 13.67 12.85 -12.46
N ARG A 55 13.65 11.53 -12.63
CA ARG A 55 13.22 10.82 -13.81
C ARG A 55 12.58 9.51 -13.34
N GLU A 56 11.64 9.00 -14.12
CA GLU A 56 11.05 7.69 -13.90
C GLU A 56 11.65 6.67 -14.89
N PRO A 57 11.94 5.43 -14.44
CA PRO A 57 12.26 4.34 -15.35
C PRO A 57 11.00 3.92 -16.09
N ASP A 58 11.14 3.57 -17.38
CA ASP A 58 10.08 2.83 -18.05
C ASP A 58 9.98 1.41 -17.45
N PHE A 59 8.90 0.70 -17.80
CA PHE A 59 8.65 -0.64 -17.27
C PHE A 59 9.81 -1.62 -17.54
N SER A 60 10.43 -1.55 -18.72
CA SER A 60 11.54 -2.43 -19.09
C SER A 60 12.77 -2.16 -18.23
N ALA A 61 13.12 -0.89 -18.03
CA ALA A 61 14.21 -0.46 -17.17
C ALA A 61 13.95 -0.82 -15.70
N LEU A 62 12.72 -0.67 -15.22
CA LEU A 62 12.31 -1.05 -13.87
C LEU A 62 12.53 -2.55 -13.61
N ILE A 63 12.07 -3.42 -14.52
CA ILE A 63 12.24 -4.87 -14.37
C ILE A 63 13.72 -5.27 -14.38
N ARG A 64 14.54 -4.68 -15.25
CA ARG A 64 15.99 -4.94 -15.25
C ARG A 64 16.65 -4.53 -13.94
N LEU A 65 16.31 -3.34 -13.41
CA LEU A 65 16.81 -2.89 -12.12
C LEU A 65 16.37 -3.80 -10.97
N CYS A 66 15.11 -4.24 -10.96
CA CYS A 66 14.59 -5.19 -9.97
C CYS A 66 15.41 -6.49 -9.99
N ASN A 67 15.61 -7.08 -11.17
CA ASN A 67 16.38 -8.30 -11.33
C ASN A 67 17.84 -8.14 -10.89
N THR A 68 18.48 -7.01 -11.23
CA THR A 68 19.87 -6.71 -10.82
C THR A 68 20.00 -6.55 -9.30
N LEU A 69 19.00 -5.94 -8.65
CA LEU A 69 19.06 -5.58 -7.22
C LEU A 69 18.42 -6.62 -6.29
N GLY A 70 17.84 -7.69 -6.84
CA GLY A 70 17.09 -8.68 -6.07
C GLY A 70 15.83 -8.08 -5.43
N GLU A 71 15.21 -7.11 -6.11
CA GLU A 71 13.98 -6.43 -5.68
C GLU A 71 12.80 -6.86 -6.55
N THR A 72 11.60 -6.47 -6.15
CA THR A 72 10.41 -6.55 -6.99
C THR A 72 9.84 -5.15 -7.19
N PRO A 73 9.06 -4.89 -8.26
CA PRO A 73 8.34 -3.62 -8.37
C PRO A 73 7.55 -3.30 -7.10
N ASN A 74 6.90 -4.31 -6.50
CA ASN A 74 6.11 -4.14 -5.28
C ASN A 74 6.93 -3.74 -4.05
N SER A 75 8.19 -4.18 -3.93
CA SER A 75 9.05 -3.73 -2.81
C SER A 75 9.53 -2.29 -3.02
N LEU A 76 9.74 -1.89 -4.27
CA LEU A 76 10.15 -0.54 -4.64
C LEU A 76 9.02 0.49 -4.54
N PHE A 77 7.81 0.16 -4.96
CA PHE A 77 6.65 1.04 -4.78
C PHE A 77 6.26 1.10 -3.31
N SER A 78 6.08 2.31 -2.79
CA SER A 78 5.49 2.51 -1.46
C SER A 78 3.99 2.63 -1.64
N PHE A 79 3.32 1.49 -1.72
CA PHE A 79 1.91 1.48 -1.35
C PHE A 79 1.86 1.80 0.15
N PRO A 80 0.92 2.64 0.63
CA PRO A 80 0.69 2.76 2.07
C PRO A 80 0.62 1.34 2.62
N ASP A 81 1.51 1.02 3.55
CA ASP A 81 1.81 -0.36 3.95
C ASP A 81 0.50 -1.10 4.14
N PHE A 82 0.23 -2.06 3.24
CA PHE A 82 -0.96 -2.88 3.38
C PHE A 82 -0.77 -3.67 4.67
N ASN A 83 -1.45 -3.21 5.72
CA ASN A 83 -1.28 -3.71 7.05
C ASN A 83 -1.96 -5.07 7.11
N ARG A 84 -1.18 -6.13 6.87
CA ARG A 84 -1.67 -7.51 6.82
C ARG A 84 -2.26 -7.95 8.15
N ASP A 85 -1.74 -7.44 9.25
CA ASP A 85 -2.23 -7.74 10.59
C ASP A 85 -3.62 -7.10 10.75
N LEU A 86 -3.77 -5.83 10.37
CA LEU A 86 -5.06 -5.14 10.35
C LEU A 86 -6.07 -5.83 9.42
N MET A 87 -5.68 -6.20 8.19
CA MET A 87 -6.58 -6.94 7.30
C MET A 87 -7.00 -8.28 7.92
N THR A 88 -6.08 -8.96 8.61
CA THR A 88 -6.40 -10.21 9.31
C THR A 88 -7.41 -9.97 10.42
N GLU A 89 -7.21 -8.95 11.25
CA GLU A 89 -8.17 -8.52 12.29
C GLU A 89 -9.55 -8.22 11.68
N VAL A 90 -9.59 -7.50 10.56
CA VAL A 90 -10.83 -7.15 9.85
C VAL A 90 -11.54 -8.40 9.33
N MET A 91 -10.83 -9.33 8.68
CA MET A 91 -11.43 -10.55 8.14
C MET A 91 -12.04 -11.42 9.26
N VAL A 92 -11.35 -11.54 10.39
CA VAL A 92 -11.87 -12.28 11.56
C VAL A 92 -13.11 -11.58 12.12
N ALA A 93 -13.07 -10.27 12.34
CA ALA A 93 -14.20 -9.51 12.88
C ALA A 93 -15.43 -9.58 11.96
N VAL A 94 -15.24 -9.49 10.65
CA VAL A 94 -16.33 -9.67 9.67
C VAL A 94 -16.91 -11.08 9.73
N GLU A 95 -16.08 -12.12 9.82
CA GLU A 95 -16.57 -13.51 9.87
C GLU A 95 -17.33 -13.80 11.18
N GLU A 96 -16.80 -13.38 12.33
CA GLU A 96 -17.46 -13.50 13.64
C GLU A 96 -18.82 -12.79 13.63
N PHE A 97 -18.88 -11.59 13.05
CA PHE A 97 -20.13 -10.86 12.87
C PHE A 97 -21.15 -11.63 12.00
N MET A 98 -20.72 -12.22 10.88
CA MET A 98 -21.61 -12.99 10.01
C MET A 98 -22.17 -14.24 10.72
N LEU A 99 -21.34 -14.90 11.54
CA LEU A 99 -21.75 -16.05 12.35
C LEU A 99 -22.84 -15.68 13.36
N VAL A 100 -22.67 -14.57 14.08
CA VAL A 100 -23.65 -14.10 15.08
C VAL A 100 -24.97 -13.69 14.44
N ASN A 101 -24.93 -13.06 13.26
CA ASN A 101 -26.12 -12.49 12.63
C ASN A 101 -26.82 -13.45 11.65
N SER A 102 -26.30 -14.67 11.45
CA SER A 102 -26.88 -15.71 10.56
C SER A 102 -27.20 -15.22 9.14
N ARG A 103 -26.46 -14.22 8.63
CA ARG A 103 -26.72 -13.62 7.32
C ARG A 103 -25.95 -14.36 6.22
N LYS A 104 -26.67 -14.89 5.22
CA LYS A 104 -26.06 -15.26 3.94
C LYS A 104 -25.85 -13.99 3.12
N ILE A 105 -24.65 -13.43 3.20
CA ILE A 105 -24.20 -12.36 2.32
C ILE A 105 -23.47 -12.97 1.13
N ASP A 106 -23.69 -12.41 -0.06
CA ASP A 106 -22.94 -12.78 -1.26
C ASP A 106 -21.41 -12.64 -1.03
N PRO A 107 -20.57 -13.60 -1.45
CA PRO A 107 -19.13 -13.55 -1.20
C PRO A 107 -18.44 -12.27 -1.67
N LYS A 108 -18.92 -11.67 -2.77
CA LYS A 108 -18.37 -10.42 -3.29
C LYS A 108 -18.70 -9.24 -2.38
N ILE A 109 -19.93 -9.18 -1.86
CA ILE A 109 -20.33 -8.15 -0.90
C ILE A 109 -19.54 -8.30 0.40
N LYS A 110 -19.30 -9.53 0.86
CA LYS A 110 -18.45 -9.78 2.04
C LYS A 110 -17.02 -9.27 1.84
N ALA A 111 -16.42 -9.52 0.68
CA ALA A 111 -15.10 -9.01 0.35
C ALA A 111 -15.07 -7.47 0.31
N GLN A 112 -16.09 -6.84 -0.28
CA GLN A 112 -16.23 -5.38 -0.29
C GLN A 112 -16.34 -4.80 1.12
N LEU A 113 -17.06 -5.48 2.01
CA LEU A 113 -17.15 -5.09 3.42
C LEU A 113 -15.78 -5.14 4.11
N CYS A 114 -14.99 -6.20 3.90
CA CYS A 114 -13.63 -6.28 4.44
C CYS A 114 -12.76 -5.08 4.01
N PHE A 115 -12.81 -4.70 2.72
CA PHE A 115 -12.05 -3.54 2.24
C PHE A 115 -12.57 -2.22 2.85
N ALA A 116 -13.88 -2.02 2.91
CA ALA A 116 -14.46 -0.81 3.49
C ALA A 116 -14.10 -0.63 4.97
N VAL A 117 -14.11 -1.72 5.75
CA VAL A 117 -13.71 -1.70 7.16
C VAL A 117 -12.21 -1.46 7.29
N TYR A 118 -11.38 -2.09 6.44
CA TYR A 118 -9.94 -1.84 6.41
C TYR A 118 -9.62 -0.37 6.12
N ASP A 119 -10.23 0.22 5.10
CA ASP A 119 -9.99 1.62 4.72
C ASP A 119 -10.41 2.58 5.84
N ALA A 120 -11.54 2.30 6.51
CA ALA A 120 -12.00 3.09 7.65
C ALA A 120 -11.02 3.03 8.83
N LEU A 121 -10.50 1.85 9.16
CA LEU A 121 -9.54 1.65 10.25
C LEU A 121 -8.13 2.15 9.91
N ALA A 122 -7.73 2.07 8.64
CA ALA A 122 -6.47 2.63 8.18
C ALA A 122 -6.49 4.17 8.27
N ALA A 123 -7.64 4.80 8.01
CA ALA A 123 -7.82 6.23 8.13
C ALA A 123 -7.99 6.71 9.59
N GLU A 124 -8.75 5.96 10.40
CA GLU A 124 -9.06 6.28 11.78
C GLU A 124 -8.88 5.02 12.68
N PRO A 125 -7.65 4.73 13.17
CA PRO A 125 -7.32 3.47 13.85
C PRO A 125 -8.11 3.16 15.12
N ASP A 126 -8.60 4.21 15.78
CA ASP A 126 -9.38 4.13 17.03
C ASP A 126 -10.88 3.99 16.76
N LYS A 127 -11.34 4.24 15.52
CA LYS A 127 -12.74 4.11 15.15
C LYS A 127 -13.09 2.62 15.15
N LEU A 128 -14.26 2.26 15.67
CA LEU A 128 -14.74 0.86 15.70
C LEU A 128 -13.94 -0.06 16.61
N ARG A 129 -13.23 0.47 17.61
CA ARG A 129 -12.67 -0.32 18.70
C ARG A 129 -13.51 -0.17 19.95
N ASP A 130 -13.75 -1.28 20.65
CA ASP A 130 -14.40 -1.28 21.96
C ASP A 130 -13.47 -0.72 23.05
N ASP A 131 -13.99 -0.55 24.28
CA ASP A 131 -13.22 -0.08 25.45
C ASP A 131 -12.02 -0.97 25.80
N LYS A 132 -11.93 -2.17 25.20
CA LYS A 132 -10.84 -3.14 25.37
C LYS A 132 -9.89 -3.16 24.15
N GLY A 133 -10.08 -2.27 23.18
CA GLY A 133 -9.26 -2.13 21.98
C GLY A 133 -9.55 -3.16 20.88
N ARG A 134 -10.61 -3.96 20.99
CA ARG A 134 -11.00 -4.97 19.99
C ARG A 134 -11.91 -4.36 18.94
N LEU A 135 -11.82 -4.83 17.70
CA LEU A 135 -12.73 -4.37 16.64
C LEU A 135 -14.18 -4.74 16.98
N ASP A 136 -15.05 -3.73 17.03
CA ASP A 136 -16.49 -3.87 17.16
C ASP A 136 -17.20 -3.24 15.95
N LEU A 137 -17.77 -4.11 15.12
CA LEU A 137 -18.49 -3.72 13.91
C LEU A 137 -19.97 -3.43 14.16
N SER A 138 -20.44 -3.48 15.42
CA SER A 138 -21.83 -3.24 15.79
C SER A 138 -22.30 -1.82 15.41
N GLU A 139 -21.44 -0.81 15.58
CA GLU A 139 -21.73 0.59 15.27
C GLU A 139 -21.78 0.89 13.77
N LEU A 140 -20.94 0.22 12.97
CA LEU A 140 -20.85 0.39 11.52
C LEU A 140 -22.16 -0.01 10.83
N MET A 141 -22.89 -0.95 11.42
CA MET A 141 -24.21 -1.37 10.97
C MET A 141 -25.34 -0.40 11.33
N GLY A 142 -25.17 0.48 12.32
CA GLY A 142 -26.09 1.60 12.54
C GLY A 142 -26.14 2.54 11.33
N LEU A 143 -25.01 2.72 10.67
CA LEU A 143 -24.87 3.50 9.44
C LEU A 143 -25.32 2.72 8.20
N MET A 144 -25.01 1.43 8.09
CA MET A 144 -25.44 0.60 6.94
C MET A 144 -26.94 0.27 6.94
N ARG A 145 -27.61 0.23 8.10
CA ARG A 145 -29.08 0.07 8.19
C ARG A 145 -29.86 1.24 7.58
N LEU A 146 -29.23 2.38 7.36
CA LEU A 146 -29.83 3.54 6.69
C LEU A 146 -29.66 3.51 5.17
N ALA A 147 -28.82 2.60 4.65
CA ALA A 147 -28.43 2.52 3.24
C ALA A 147 -29.01 1.30 2.49
N LEU A 148 -29.84 0.49 3.16
CA LEU A 148 -30.61 -0.63 2.60
C LEU A 148 -32.08 -0.47 3.00
#